data_AF-A0A7Z9FXA0-F1
#
_entry.id   AF-A0A7Z9FXA0-F1
#
_cell.length_a   1.000
_cell.length_b   1.000
_cell.length_c   1.000
_cell.angle_alpha   90.00
_cell.angle_beta   90.00
_cell.angle_gamma   90.00
#
_symmetry.space_group_name_H-M   'P 1'
#
loop_
_entity.id
_entity.type
_entity.pdbx_description
1 polymer ?
#
loop_
_entity_poly.entity_id
_entity_poly.type
_entity_poly.pdbx_seq_one_letter_code
_entity_poly.pdbx_strand_id
1 'polypeptide(L)'
;MLANSKQVALKYTKTPYLISVSEDPPEEIYYVPDSALPALNIGNCDPMSMVTSEELFFLKKKYRAPQSLIFKIQKCYRESSDEFDIGDDISLEKSLFISNLEDLILQRIKQQYRNEAANFWPYYPVHEMGVRTFHTAVVGSSSVGKSYTVAKIIEKNFKNSIIYVFSPTAKKDKAWLDLQKALGKKVKLINSNEVTV
;
A
#
# COMPACT_ATOMS: atom_id res chain seq x y z
N MET A 1 -3.84 -7.38 7.25
CA MET A 1 -2.80 -8.02 6.41
C MET A 1 -3.24 -8.00 4.96
N LEU A 2 -2.31 -8.01 4.02
CA LEU A 2 -2.58 -8.14 2.58
C LEU A 2 -2.43 -9.59 2.11
N ALA A 3 -3.27 -10.01 1.17
CA ALA A 3 -3.19 -11.30 0.50
C ALA A 3 -3.23 -11.12 -1.01
N ASN A 4 -2.36 -11.81 -1.74
CA ASN A 4 -2.16 -11.69 -3.19
C ASN A 4 -3.08 -12.61 -4.03
N SER A 5 -4.02 -13.30 -3.39
CA SER A 5 -5.06 -14.07 -4.09
C SER A 5 -6.26 -14.32 -3.19
N LYS A 6 -7.43 -14.55 -3.80
CA LYS A 6 -8.64 -14.91 -3.08
C LYS A 6 -8.48 -16.20 -2.27
N GLN A 7 -7.78 -17.19 -2.83
CA GLN A 7 -7.54 -18.48 -2.16
C GLN A 7 -6.73 -18.32 -0.88
N VAL A 8 -5.68 -17.49 -0.91
CA VAL A 8 -4.88 -17.18 0.27
C VAL A 8 -5.71 -16.38 1.27
N ALA A 9 -6.48 -15.39 0.81
CA ALA A 9 -7.30 -14.54 1.68
C ALA A 9 -8.38 -15.35 2.43
N LEU A 10 -9.00 -16.33 1.77
CA LEU A 10 -10.02 -17.21 2.35
C LEU A 10 -9.49 -18.11 3.48
N LYS A 11 -8.18 -18.34 3.56
CA LYS A 11 -7.57 -19.05 4.70
C LYS A 11 -7.67 -18.25 6.00
N TYR A 12 -7.75 -16.92 5.91
CA TYR A 12 -7.76 -16.02 7.07
C TYR A 12 -9.15 -15.49 7.42
N THR A 13 -10.01 -15.32 6.43
CA THR A 13 -11.36 -14.79 6.64
C THR A 13 -12.36 -15.35 5.65
N LYS A 14 -13.61 -15.54 6.09
CA LYS A 14 -14.71 -15.98 5.22
C LYS A 14 -15.13 -14.92 4.21
N THR A 15 -14.86 -13.65 4.49
CA THR A 15 -15.28 -12.51 3.68
C THR A 15 -14.09 -11.57 3.42
N PRO A 16 -13.12 -11.97 2.58
CA PRO A 16 -11.99 -11.13 2.23
C PRO A 16 -12.45 -9.96 1.36
N TYR A 17 -11.85 -8.78 1.55
CA TYR A 17 -12.24 -7.57 0.83
C TYR A 17 -11.21 -7.25 -0.25
N LEU A 18 -11.62 -7.26 -1.52
CA LEU A 18 -10.73 -6.90 -2.64
C LEU A 18 -10.48 -5.39 -2.61
N ILE A 19 -9.21 -4.98 -2.51
CA ILE A 19 -8.83 -3.56 -2.40
C ILE A 19 -8.15 -3.02 -3.66
N SER A 20 -7.47 -3.89 -4.42
CA SER A 20 -6.69 -3.46 -5.57
C SER A 20 -6.59 -4.57 -6.60
N VAL A 21 -6.56 -4.18 -7.86
CA VAL A 21 -6.43 -5.09 -9.01
C VAL A 21 -5.39 -4.56 -9.98
N SER A 22 -4.60 -5.47 -10.55
CA SER A 22 -3.79 -5.21 -11.73
C SER A 22 -4.32 -6.06 -12.88
N GLU A 23 -4.29 -5.51 -14.09
CA GLU A 23 -4.70 -6.23 -15.31
C GLU A 23 -3.49 -6.83 -16.03
N ASP A 24 -2.28 -6.30 -15.79
CA ASP A 24 -1.05 -6.69 -16.45
C ASP A 24 0.15 -6.56 -15.49
N PRO A 25 0.66 -7.68 -14.93
CA PRO A 25 0.02 -8.99 -14.90
C PRO A 25 -1.31 -8.99 -14.11
N PRO A 26 -2.22 -9.95 -14.39
CA PRO A 26 -3.48 -10.07 -13.66
C PRO A 26 -3.23 -10.49 -12.21
N GLU A 27 -3.42 -9.55 -11.28
CA GLU A 27 -3.20 -9.76 -9.86
C GLU A 27 -4.28 -9.09 -9.02
N GLU A 28 -4.63 -9.70 -7.90
CA GLU A 28 -5.66 -9.22 -6.99
C GLU A 28 -5.09 -9.12 -5.57
N ILE A 29 -5.26 -7.95 -4.95
CA ILE A 29 -4.86 -7.74 -3.56
C ILE A 29 -6.11 -7.64 -2.69
N TYR A 30 -6.18 -8.51 -1.71
CA TYR A 30 -7.23 -8.57 -0.71
C TYR A 30 -6.73 -8.02 0.63
N TYR A 31 -7.57 -7.23 1.28
CA TYR A 31 -7.45 -6.94 2.70
C TYR A 31 -8.09 -8.07 3.51
N VAL A 32 -7.34 -8.55 4.50
CA VAL A 32 -7.84 -9.45 5.53
C VAL A 32 -7.56 -8.88 6.92
N PRO A 33 -8.45 -9.12 7.92
CA PRO A 33 -8.17 -8.79 9.31
C PRO A 33 -6.81 -9.32 9.77
N ASP A 34 -6.20 -8.63 10.73
CA ASP A 34 -4.87 -9.02 11.20
C ASP A 34 -4.90 -10.47 11.71
N SER A 35 -3.96 -11.25 11.21
CA SER A 35 -3.84 -12.69 11.46
C SER A 35 -2.36 -13.06 11.46
N ALA A 36 -2.05 -14.22 12.03
CA ALA A 36 -0.70 -14.74 11.96
C ALA A 36 -0.31 -14.89 10.49
N LEU A 37 0.86 -14.35 10.12
CA LEU A 37 1.43 -14.62 8.80
C LEU A 37 1.58 -16.14 8.69
N PRO A 38 1.28 -16.74 7.51
CA PRO A 38 1.74 -18.10 7.29
C PRO A 38 3.26 -18.07 7.38
N ALA A 39 3.91 -19.19 7.73
CA ALA A 39 5.37 -19.30 7.65
C ALA A 39 5.78 -19.10 6.18
N LEU A 40 5.96 -17.84 5.77
CA LEU A 40 6.33 -17.44 4.43
C LEU A 40 7.83 -17.61 4.37
N ASN A 41 8.26 -18.71 3.78
CA ASN A 41 9.59 -18.74 3.21
C ASN A 41 9.54 -17.84 1.97
N ILE A 42 9.88 -16.55 2.15
CA ILE A 42 9.89 -15.59 1.06
C ILE A 42 11.13 -15.89 0.20
N GLY A 43 10.99 -16.81 -0.74
CA GLY A 43 12.07 -17.14 -1.67
C GLY A 43 12.61 -15.88 -2.34
N ASN A 44 13.93 -15.71 -2.30
CA ASN A 44 14.67 -14.58 -2.89
C ASN A 44 14.36 -13.18 -2.32
N CYS A 45 13.75 -13.06 -1.15
CA CYS A 45 13.59 -11.76 -0.48
C CYS A 45 14.49 -11.67 0.75
N ASP A 46 15.44 -10.74 0.73
CA ASP A 46 16.16 -10.34 1.95
C ASP A 46 15.22 -9.46 2.79
N PRO A 47 14.76 -9.89 3.98
CA PRO A 47 13.87 -9.10 4.83
C PRO A 47 14.46 -7.73 5.18
N MET A 48 15.79 -7.61 5.20
CA MET A 48 16.47 -6.34 5.43
C MET A 48 16.26 -5.33 4.30
N SER A 49 15.96 -5.77 3.08
CA SER A 49 15.58 -4.89 1.96
C SER A 49 14.23 -4.19 2.18
N MET A 50 13.43 -4.68 3.14
CA MET A 50 12.18 -4.03 3.50
C MET A 50 12.42 -2.76 4.29
N VAL A 51 13.56 -2.57 4.97
CA VAL A 51 13.90 -1.40 5.80
C VAL A 51 14.74 -0.40 5.00
N THR A 52 14.42 0.90 5.04
CA THR A 52 15.20 1.88 4.29
C THR A 52 16.53 2.19 5.00
N SER A 53 17.53 2.66 4.25
CA SER A 53 18.83 3.06 4.81
C SER A 53 18.71 4.16 5.87
N GLU A 54 17.75 5.08 5.69
CA GLU A 54 17.48 6.16 6.64
C GLU A 54 16.92 5.62 7.96
N GLU A 55 15.94 4.73 7.89
CA GLU A 55 15.33 4.11 9.06
C GLU A 55 16.32 3.26 9.84
N LEU A 56 17.13 2.48 9.11
CA LEU A 56 18.21 1.70 9.70
C LEU A 56 19.23 2.61 10.39
N PHE A 57 19.56 3.76 9.80
CA PHE A 57 20.44 4.76 10.41
C PHE A 57 19.85 5.34 11.70
N PHE A 58 18.57 5.73 11.69
CA PHE A 58 17.89 6.24 12.89
C PHE A 58 17.81 5.19 14.01
N LEU A 59 17.46 3.94 13.68
CA LEU A 59 17.44 2.82 14.63
C LEU A 59 18.82 2.55 15.21
N LYS A 60 19.86 2.51 14.35
CA LYS A 60 21.25 2.32 14.75
C LYS A 60 21.71 3.41 15.72
N LYS A 61 21.38 4.67 15.42
CA LYS A 61 21.71 5.81 16.27
C LYS A 61 20.99 5.76 17.62
N LYS A 62 19.71 5.37 17.64
CA LYS A 62 18.87 5.29 18.85
C LYS A 62 19.40 4.25 19.85
N TYR A 63 19.80 3.07 19.37
CA TYR A 63 20.24 1.96 20.21
C TYR A 63 21.76 1.76 20.26
N ARG A 64 22.54 2.67 19.64
CA ARG A 64 24.01 2.57 19.54
C ARG A 64 24.48 1.21 18.99
N ALA A 65 23.72 0.65 18.05
CA ALA A 65 23.99 -0.67 17.51
C ALA A 65 25.26 -0.66 16.62
N PRO A 66 26.21 -1.59 16.83
CA PRO A 66 27.39 -1.70 15.98
C PRO A 66 27.02 -2.29 14.61
N GLN A 67 27.82 -1.97 13.58
CA GLN A 67 27.60 -2.52 12.23
C GLN A 67 27.70 -4.05 12.19
N SER A 68 28.53 -4.64 13.06
CA SER A 68 28.68 -6.09 13.20
C SER A 68 27.38 -6.80 13.57
N LEU A 69 26.51 -6.16 14.36
CA LEU A 69 25.20 -6.70 14.74
C LEU A 69 24.28 -6.80 13.51
N ILE A 70 24.28 -5.78 12.65
CA ILE A 70 23.49 -5.77 11.41
C ILE A 70 23.95 -6.89 10.46
N PHE A 71 25.26 -7.09 10.33
CA PHE A 71 25.79 -8.19 9.51
C PHE A 71 25.40 -9.57 10.04
N LYS A 72 25.39 -9.76 11.38
CA LYS A 72 24.89 -11.00 11.99
C LYS A 72 23.41 -11.22 11.66
N ILE A 73 22.58 -10.20 11.82
CA ILE A 73 21.14 -10.26 11.51
C ILE A 73 20.91 -10.60 10.03
N GLN A 74 21.61 -9.93 9.11
CA GLN A 74 21.57 -10.24 7.69
C GLN A 74 21.96 -11.69 7.39
N LYS A 75 22.98 -12.21 8.09
CA LYS A 75 23.41 -13.60 7.96
C LYS A 75 22.31 -14.57 8.43
N CYS A 76 21.72 -14.33 9.59
CA CYS A 76 20.61 -15.15 10.12
C CYS A 76 19.43 -15.20 9.15
N TYR A 77 19.03 -14.05 8.58
CA TYR A 77 17.95 -14.02 7.59
C TYR A 77 18.29 -14.75 6.29
N ARG A 78 19.54 -14.69 5.81
CA ARG A 78 19.98 -15.45 4.63
C ARG A 78 20.01 -16.95 4.87
N GLU A 79 20.40 -17.37 6.06
CA GLU A 79 20.50 -18.78 6.45
C GLU A 79 19.15 -19.38 6.87
N SER A 80 18.07 -18.57 6.90
CA SER A 80 16.74 -18.98 7.39
C SER A 80 16.81 -19.66 8.76
N SER A 81 17.70 -19.17 9.64
CA SER A 81 17.85 -19.71 10.99
C SER A 81 16.63 -19.37 11.82
N ASP A 82 16.03 -20.37 12.48
CA ASP A 82 14.90 -20.19 13.39
C ASP A 82 15.31 -19.45 14.69
N GLU A 83 16.61 -19.43 14.99
CA GLU A 83 17.17 -18.77 16.17
C GLU A 83 18.20 -17.69 15.77
N PHE A 84 18.07 -16.52 16.40
CA PHE A 84 19.08 -15.47 16.35
C PHE A 84 20.15 -15.73 17.42
N ASP A 85 21.13 -16.57 17.10
CA ASP A 85 22.31 -16.70 17.96
C ASP A 85 23.26 -15.52 17.74
N ILE A 86 23.16 -14.54 18.63
CA ILE A 86 23.96 -13.31 18.59
C ILE A 86 25.20 -13.42 19.51
N GLY A 87 25.37 -14.56 20.19
CA GLY A 87 26.40 -14.82 21.20
C GLY A 87 26.12 -14.15 22.55
N ASP A 88 27.03 -14.36 23.51
CA ASP A 88 26.83 -14.04 24.93
C ASP A 88 26.76 -12.53 25.30
N ASP A 89 26.96 -11.62 24.33
CA ASP A 89 27.05 -10.17 24.54
C ASP A 89 25.77 -9.39 24.17
N ILE A 90 24.59 -9.98 24.39
CA ILE A 90 23.32 -9.27 24.17
C ILE A 90 23.05 -8.32 25.34
N SER A 91 23.42 -7.04 25.15
CA SER A 91 22.91 -5.97 26.02
C SER A 91 21.43 -5.73 25.73
N LEU A 92 20.69 -5.21 26.72
CA LEU A 92 19.28 -4.83 26.57
C LEU A 92 19.05 -3.92 25.34
N GLU A 93 19.97 -3.00 25.09
CA GLU A 93 19.93 -2.09 23.94
C GLU A 93 19.96 -2.84 22.59
N LYS A 94 20.78 -3.89 22.49
CA LYS A 94 20.87 -4.74 21.29
C LYS A 94 19.60 -5.58 21.11
N SER A 95 19.06 -6.13 22.19
CA SER A 95 17.78 -6.87 22.17
C SER A 95 16.62 -5.97 21.70
N LEU A 96 16.52 -4.76 22.27
CA LEU A 96 15.52 -3.78 21.84
C LEU A 96 15.70 -3.35 20.38
N PHE A 97 16.93 -3.24 19.90
CA PHE A 97 17.21 -2.96 18.49
C PHE A 97 16.66 -4.07 17.57
N ILE A 98 16.95 -5.33 17.89
CA ILE A 98 16.49 -6.49 17.09
C ILE A 98 14.96 -6.55 17.08
N SER A 99 14.32 -6.47 18.25
CA SER A 99 12.87 -6.52 18.37
C SER A 99 12.18 -5.40 17.58
N ASN A 100 12.64 -4.15 17.67
CA ASN A 100 12.05 -3.06 16.87
C ASN A 100 12.30 -3.23 15.36
N LEU A 101 13.44 -3.80 14.97
CA LEU A 101 13.75 -4.07 13.58
C LEU A 101 12.84 -5.17 13.02
N GLU A 102 12.64 -6.25 13.77
CA GLU A 102 11.73 -7.34 13.44
C GLU A 102 10.28 -6.85 13.33
N ASP A 103 9.80 -6.07 14.31
CA ASP A 103 8.46 -5.49 14.28
C ASP A 103 8.25 -4.63 13.03
N LEU A 104 9.25 -3.82 12.66
CA LEU A 104 9.20 -3.00 11.46
C LEU A 104 9.12 -3.86 10.20
N ILE A 105 9.94 -4.91 10.10
CA ILE A 105 9.93 -5.85 8.97
C ILE A 105 8.59 -6.59 8.89
N LEU A 106 8.11 -7.14 10.00
CA LEU A 106 6.84 -7.86 10.09
C LEU A 106 5.67 -6.97 9.69
N GLN A 107 5.64 -5.72 10.16
CA GLN A 107 4.62 -4.76 9.77
C GLN A 107 4.63 -4.54 8.26
N ARG A 108 5.82 -4.42 7.63
CA ARG A 108 5.94 -4.26 6.18
C ARG A 108 5.49 -5.48 5.42
N ILE A 109 5.88 -6.68 5.85
CA ILE A 109 5.42 -7.92 5.23
C ILE A 109 3.88 -8.02 5.28
N LYS A 110 3.27 -7.60 6.40
CA LYS A 110 1.81 -7.60 6.54
C LYS A 110 1.09 -6.53 5.72
N GLN A 111 1.71 -5.37 5.49
CA GLN A 111 1.04 -4.17 4.97
C GLN A 111 1.48 -3.77 3.56
N GLN A 112 2.62 -4.27 3.08
CA GLN A 112 3.16 -3.90 1.77
C GLN A 112 3.18 -5.12 0.86
N TYR A 113 2.74 -4.90 -0.37
CA TYR A 113 2.92 -5.84 -1.46
C TYR A 113 3.73 -5.15 -2.53
N ARG A 114 4.81 -5.80 -3.00
CA ARG A 114 5.70 -5.24 -4.02
C ARG A 114 5.71 -6.17 -5.22
N ASN A 115 5.25 -5.65 -6.35
CA ASN A 115 5.45 -6.25 -7.66
C ASN A 115 5.69 -5.12 -8.66
N GLU A 116 6.94 -4.94 -9.08
CA GLU A 116 7.34 -3.85 -9.99
C GLU A 116 6.75 -3.99 -11.39
N ALA A 117 6.35 -5.21 -11.79
CA ALA A 117 5.71 -5.44 -13.07
C ALA A 117 4.21 -5.08 -13.08
N ALA A 118 3.57 -5.03 -11.91
CA ALA A 118 2.12 -4.86 -11.79
C ALA A 118 1.69 -3.40 -11.63
N ASN A 119 0.71 -3.02 -12.44
CA ASN A 119 0.04 -1.73 -12.36
C ASN A 119 -1.24 -1.83 -11.54
N PHE A 120 -1.13 -1.64 -10.23
CA PHE A 120 -2.24 -1.74 -9.30
C PHE A 120 -3.16 -0.52 -9.32
N TRP A 121 -4.47 -0.78 -9.36
CA TRP A 121 -5.51 0.23 -9.25
C TRP A 121 -6.47 -0.10 -8.12
N PRO A 122 -6.91 0.90 -7.34
CA PRO A 122 -7.93 0.69 -6.32
C PRO A 122 -9.19 0.09 -6.95
N TYR A 123 -9.70 -0.96 -6.32
CA TYR A 123 -10.90 -1.65 -6.75
C TYR A 123 -12.14 -1.07 -6.07
N TYR A 124 -13.18 -0.80 -6.86
CA TYR A 124 -14.48 -0.39 -6.36
C TYR A 124 -15.56 -1.38 -6.82
N PRO A 125 -16.26 -2.05 -5.89
CA PRO A 125 -17.32 -2.98 -6.24
C PRO A 125 -18.56 -2.22 -6.73
N VAL A 126 -18.64 -1.99 -8.05
CA VAL A 126 -19.74 -1.21 -8.69
C VAL A 126 -21.12 -1.77 -8.36
N HIS A 127 -21.24 -3.09 -8.20
CA HIS A 127 -22.50 -3.76 -7.85
C HIS A 127 -22.96 -3.51 -6.40
N GLU A 128 -22.07 -3.06 -5.51
CA GLU A 128 -22.43 -2.68 -4.13
C GLU A 128 -22.67 -1.16 -3.99
N MET A 129 -22.41 -0.38 -5.04
CA MET A 129 -22.61 1.07 -5.00
C MET A 129 -24.11 1.38 -4.83
N GLY A 130 -24.43 2.18 -3.80
CA GLY A 130 -25.80 2.51 -3.41
C GLY A 130 -26.32 1.69 -2.22
N VAL A 131 -25.74 0.51 -1.96
CA VAL A 131 -25.94 -0.23 -0.70
C VAL A 131 -24.90 0.21 0.33
N ARG A 132 -23.66 0.42 -0.13
CA ARG A 132 -22.54 0.90 0.68
C ARG A 132 -21.88 2.10 0.04
N THR A 133 -21.27 2.93 0.88
CA THR A 133 -20.53 4.11 0.44
C THR A 133 -19.04 3.83 0.49
N PHE A 134 -18.38 3.97 -0.66
CA PHE A 134 -16.95 3.74 -0.82
C PHE A 134 -16.22 5.08 -0.88
N HIS A 135 -16.06 5.71 0.29
CA HIS A 135 -15.34 6.98 0.39
C HIS A 135 -13.84 6.77 0.19
N THR A 136 -13.22 7.65 -0.58
CA THR A 136 -11.77 7.65 -0.79
C THR A 136 -11.23 9.05 -0.57
N ALA A 137 -10.21 9.15 0.28
CA ALA A 137 -9.50 10.38 0.54
C ALA A 137 -8.11 10.31 -0.11
N VAL A 138 -7.77 11.33 -0.90
CA VAL A 138 -6.44 11.48 -1.50
C VAL A 138 -5.82 12.76 -0.95
N VAL A 139 -4.75 12.62 -0.16
CA VAL A 139 -4.11 13.72 0.56
C VAL A 139 -2.70 13.92 0.03
N GLY A 140 -2.30 15.19 -0.11
CA GLY A 140 -0.96 15.56 -0.54
C GLY A 140 -0.85 17.06 -0.81
N SER A 141 0.38 17.57 -0.86
CA SER A 141 0.67 18.98 -1.09
C SER A 141 0.11 19.50 -2.43
N SER A 142 0.07 20.82 -2.62
CA SER A 142 -0.30 21.39 -3.92
C SER A 142 0.64 20.87 -5.03
N SER A 143 0.12 20.71 -6.24
CA SER A 143 0.88 20.29 -7.43
C SER A 143 1.51 18.88 -7.43
N VAL A 144 1.22 18.01 -6.45
CA VAL A 144 1.72 16.60 -6.45
C VAL A 144 0.94 15.66 -7.39
N GLY A 145 0.03 16.18 -8.21
CA GLY A 145 -0.73 15.38 -9.17
C GLY A 145 -2.05 14.76 -8.68
N LYS A 146 -2.59 15.20 -7.53
CA LYS A 146 -3.84 14.66 -6.95
C LYS A 146 -5.00 14.57 -7.95
N SER A 147 -5.32 15.67 -8.64
CA SER A 147 -6.40 15.70 -9.64
C SER A 147 -6.16 14.66 -10.74
N TYR A 148 -4.91 14.50 -11.18
CA TYR A 148 -4.54 13.56 -12.24
C TYR A 148 -4.72 12.11 -11.78
N THR A 149 -4.22 11.76 -10.59
CA THR A 149 -4.39 10.43 -10.00
C THR A 149 -5.86 10.10 -9.82
N VAL A 150 -6.66 11.01 -9.25
CA VAL A 150 -8.10 10.80 -9.04
C VAL A 150 -8.84 10.66 -10.37
N ALA A 151 -8.52 11.49 -11.37
CA ALA A 151 -9.11 11.37 -12.70
C ALA A 151 -8.86 9.98 -13.31
N LYS A 152 -7.65 9.44 -13.19
CA LYS A 152 -7.32 8.09 -13.69
C LYS A 152 -8.04 6.97 -12.93
N ILE A 153 -8.15 7.09 -11.61
CA ILE A 153 -8.95 6.15 -10.80
C ILE A 153 -10.41 6.15 -11.26
N ILE A 154 -10.98 7.34 -11.49
CA ILE A 154 -12.36 7.50 -11.96
C ILE A 154 -12.52 6.88 -13.36
N GLU A 155 -11.62 7.22 -14.29
CA GLU A 155 -11.61 6.72 -15.67
C GLU A 155 -11.61 5.19 -15.73
N LYS A 156 -10.84 4.53 -14.85
CA LYS A 156 -10.74 3.07 -14.84
C LYS A 156 -11.97 2.40 -14.25
N ASN A 157 -12.52 2.92 -13.15
CA ASN A 157 -13.55 2.24 -12.36
C ASN A 157 -15.00 2.64 -12.70
N PHE A 158 -15.24 3.83 -13.28
CA PHE A 158 -16.60 4.42 -13.35
C PHE A 158 -17.04 4.84 -14.76
N LYS A 159 -16.60 4.11 -15.80
CA LYS A 159 -16.89 4.42 -17.23
C LYS A 159 -18.38 4.56 -17.56
N ASN A 160 -19.24 3.85 -16.83
CA ASN A 160 -20.68 3.81 -17.06
C ASN A 160 -21.50 4.71 -16.14
N SER A 161 -20.84 5.45 -15.24
CA SER A 161 -21.49 6.25 -14.21
C SER A 161 -21.56 7.73 -14.61
N ILE A 162 -22.52 8.47 -14.07
CA ILE A 162 -22.51 9.94 -14.12
C ILE A 162 -21.54 10.44 -13.05
N ILE A 163 -20.59 11.28 -13.44
CA ILE A 163 -19.51 11.75 -12.57
C ILE A 163 -19.69 13.25 -12.35
N TYR A 164 -19.80 13.65 -11.10
CA TYR A 164 -19.86 15.06 -10.71
C TYR A 164 -18.52 15.46 -10.08
N VAL A 165 -17.85 16.43 -10.68
CA VAL A 165 -16.58 16.98 -10.17
C VAL A 165 -16.86 18.38 -9.65
N PHE A 166 -16.78 18.54 -8.33
CA PHE A 166 -16.85 19.83 -7.65
C PHE A 166 -15.43 20.31 -7.35
N SER A 167 -15.03 21.42 -7.97
CA SER A 167 -13.73 22.03 -7.70
C SER A 167 -13.74 23.50 -8.11
N PRO A 168 -13.04 24.40 -7.40
CA PRO A 168 -12.90 25.80 -7.82
C PRO A 168 -12.18 25.93 -9.17
N THR A 169 -11.45 24.89 -9.57
CA THR A 169 -10.72 24.81 -10.83
C THR A 169 -11.29 23.77 -11.79
N ALA A 170 -12.50 23.23 -11.55
CA ALA A 170 -13.08 22.12 -12.32
C ALA A 170 -13.04 22.34 -13.84
N LYS A 171 -13.32 23.56 -14.31
CA LYS A 171 -13.36 23.92 -15.75
C LYS A 171 -12.00 24.36 -16.33
N LYS A 172 -10.95 24.45 -15.50
CA LYS A 172 -9.60 24.93 -15.90
C LYS A 172 -8.52 23.87 -15.75
N ASP A 173 -8.65 22.98 -14.78
CA ASP A 173 -7.69 21.92 -14.51
C ASP A 173 -7.71 20.87 -15.64
N LYS A 174 -6.54 20.67 -16.24
CA LYS A 174 -6.34 19.75 -17.37
C LYS A 174 -6.78 18.32 -17.03
N ALA A 175 -6.60 17.86 -15.80
CA ALA A 175 -6.97 16.50 -15.40
C ALA A 175 -8.48 16.24 -15.60
N TRP A 176 -9.33 17.19 -15.22
CA TRP A 176 -10.78 17.05 -15.35
C TRP A 176 -11.27 17.24 -16.78
N LEU A 177 -10.63 18.14 -17.53
CA LEU A 177 -10.92 18.33 -18.95
C LEU A 177 -10.57 17.08 -19.75
N ASP A 178 -9.43 16.45 -19.48
CA ASP A 178 -9.03 15.22 -20.16
C ASP A 178 -9.91 14.03 -19.75
N LEU A 179 -10.34 13.95 -18.48
CA LEU A 179 -11.36 12.98 -18.04
C LEU A 179 -12.69 13.15 -18.79
N GLN A 180 -13.15 14.40 -18.95
CA GLN A 180 -14.38 14.69 -19.70
C GLN A 180 -14.25 14.37 -21.19
N LYS A 181 -13.06 14.54 -21.79
CA LYS A 181 -12.80 14.08 -23.17
C LYS A 181 -12.86 12.55 -23.26
N ALA A 182 -12.30 11.84 -22.29
CA ALA A 182 -12.27 10.38 -22.29
C ALA A 182 -13.65 9.73 -22.06
N LEU A 183 -14.45 10.27 -21.13
CA LEU A 183 -15.75 9.70 -20.73
C LEU A 183 -16.98 10.44 -21.30
N GLY A 184 -16.75 11.56 -22.00
CA GLY A 184 -17.78 12.35 -22.66
C GLY A 184 -18.73 13.10 -21.72
N LYS A 185 -19.99 13.27 -22.16
CA LYS A 185 -21.01 14.10 -21.49
C LYS A 185 -21.44 13.61 -20.09
N LYS A 186 -20.98 12.42 -19.67
CA LYS A 186 -21.23 11.84 -18.34
C LYS A 186 -20.49 12.57 -17.23
N VAL A 187 -19.39 13.26 -17.57
CA VAL A 187 -18.59 14.04 -16.62
C VAL A 187 -19.11 15.46 -16.57
N LYS A 188 -19.64 15.85 -15.41
CA LYS A 188 -20.16 17.19 -15.10
C LYS A 188 -19.12 17.94 -14.27
N LEU A 189 -18.54 18.98 -14.85
CA LEU A 189 -17.54 19.83 -14.21
C LEU A 189 -18.26 21.04 -13.61
N ILE A 190 -18.28 21.11 -12.28
CA ILE A 190 -18.98 22.14 -11.51
C ILE A 190 -17.93 23.00 -10.82
N ASN A 191 -17.90 24.28 -11.16
CA ASN A 191 -17.08 25.25 -10.45
C ASN A 191 -17.72 25.51 -9.10
N SER A 192 -17.09 25.07 -8.01
CA SER A 192 -17.65 25.21 -6.66
C SER A 192 -17.81 26.67 -6.24
N ASN A 193 -17.09 27.61 -6.85
CA ASN A 193 -17.24 29.05 -6.57
C ASN A 193 -18.51 29.64 -7.18
N GLU A 194 -19.15 28.95 -8.14
CA GLU A 194 -20.38 29.38 -8.81
C GLU A 194 -21.63 28.78 -8.15
N VAL A 195 -21.46 27.92 -7.13
CA VAL A 195 -22.58 27.26 -6.43
C VAL A 195 -23.02 28.13 -5.26
N THR A 196 -24.23 28.69 -5.35
CA THR A 196 -24.90 29.39 -4.25
C THR A 196 -25.98 28.49 -3.65
N VAL A 197 -26.08 28.48 -2.32
CA VAL A 197 -27.08 27.70 -1.55
C VAL A 197 -28.40 28.46 -1.46
#